data_AF-A0A1J4VXV9-F1
#
_entry.id   AF-A0A1J4VXV9-F1
#
_cell.length_a   1.000
_cell.length_b   1.000
_cell.length_c   1.000
_cell.angle_alpha   90.00
_cell.angle_beta   90.00
_cell.angle_gamma   90.00
#
_symmetry.space_group_name_H-M   'P 1'
#
loop_
_entity.id
_entity.type
_entity.pdbx_description
1 polymer ?
#
loop_
_entity_poly.entity_id
_entity_poly.type
_entity_poly.pdbx_seq_one_letter_code
_entity_poly.pdbx_strand_id
1 'polypeptide(L)'
;MEDTKIRQKVEKFIKKTFLLGEEGNLPHDKSLTKGEIVDSIGIIELIDFISSEFNITIPDNLLTPENLDSIESIVKLIKKILAGK
;
A
#
# COMPACT_ATOMS: atom_id res chain seq x y z
N MET A 1 17.55 2.67 -0.16
CA MET A 1 17.25 2.45 1.28
C MET A 1 15.85 2.94 1.65
N GLU A 2 15.22 3.80 0.85
CA GLU A 2 13.87 4.34 1.13
C GLU A 2 12.74 3.35 0.78
N ASP A 3 12.95 2.54 -0.26
CA ASP A 3 11.99 1.54 -0.76
C ASP A 3 11.61 0.53 0.34
N THR A 4 12.60 0.05 1.08
CA THR A 4 12.41 -0.89 2.19
C THR A 4 11.59 -0.29 3.32
N LYS A 5 11.75 1.01 3.60
CA LYS A 5 10.98 1.70 4.65
C LYS A 5 9.52 1.87 4.27
N ILE A 6 9.26 2.30 3.04
CA ILE A 6 7.89 2.44 2.51
C ILE A 6 7.20 1.08 2.56
N ARG A 7 7.87 0.05 2.04
CA ARG A 7 7.38 -1.32 2.06
C ARG A 7 7.04 -1.79 3.48
N GLN A 8 7.94 -1.62 4.44
CA GLN A 8 7.69 -2.04 5.82
C GLN A 8 6.50 -1.31 6.46
N LYS A 9 6.32 -0.01 6.19
CA LYS A 9 5.16 0.75 6.68
C LYS A 9 3.85 0.23 6.08
N VAL A 10 3.81 0.03 4.76
CA VAL A 10 2.65 -0.52 4.05
C VAL A 10 2.33 -1.92 4.53
N GLU A 11 3.33 -2.80 4.63
CA GLU A 11 3.14 -4.18 5.10
C GLU A 11 2.63 -4.22 6.54
N LYS A 12 3.18 -3.39 7.43
CA LYS A 12 2.75 -3.31 8.83
C LYS A 12 1.33 -2.77 8.96
N PHE A 13 0.97 -1.78 8.14
CA PHE A 13 -0.40 -1.28 8.08
C PHE A 13 -1.35 -2.36 7.61
N ILE A 14 -1.05 -3.03 6.49
CA ILE A 14 -1.92 -4.08 5.96
C ILE A 14 -2.07 -5.23 6.97
N LYS A 15 -0.98 -5.65 7.60
CA LYS A 15 -1.04 -6.70 8.64
C LYS A 15 -1.89 -6.30 9.85
N LYS A 16 -1.83 -5.03 10.25
CA LYS A 16 -2.57 -4.51 11.40
C LYS A 16 -4.06 -4.30 11.09
N THR A 17 -4.36 -3.82 9.90
CA THR A 17 -5.72 -3.45 9.48
C THR A 17 -6.50 -4.66 8.95
N PHE A 18 -5.86 -5.52 8.16
CA PHE A 18 -6.55 -6.63 7.46
C PHE A 18 -6.26 -8.01 8.05
N LEU A 19 -5.02 -8.29 8.47
CA LEU A 19 -4.64 -9.61 8.98
C LEU A 19 -4.82 -9.75 10.50
N LEU A 20 -5.32 -8.73 11.22
CA LEU A 20 -5.66 -8.79 12.66
C LEU A 20 -4.60 -9.52 13.53
N GLY A 21 -3.31 -9.32 13.24
CA GLY A 21 -2.23 -9.93 14.03
C GLY A 21 -1.82 -11.35 13.62
N GLU A 22 -2.33 -11.87 12.50
CA GLU A 22 -1.80 -13.11 11.93
C GLU A 22 -0.40 -12.84 11.36
N GLU A 23 0.60 -13.58 11.84
CA GLU A 23 1.98 -13.58 11.33
C GLU A 23 2.09 -14.21 9.93
N GLY A 24 0.95 -14.33 9.23
CA GLY A 24 0.84 -14.78 7.86
C GLY A 24 1.79 -13.97 6.98
N ASN A 25 2.68 -14.70 6.32
CA ASN A 25 3.65 -14.11 5.42
C ASN A 25 2.87 -13.44 4.27
N LEU A 26 2.89 -12.11 4.20
CA LEU A 26 2.15 -11.35 3.18
C LEU A 26 3.06 -11.21 1.95
N PRO A 27 2.87 -12.03 0.89
CA PRO A 27 3.69 -11.96 -0.30
C PRO A 27 3.51 -10.61 -1.00
N HIS A 28 4.64 -9.95 -1.24
CA HIS A 28 4.75 -8.60 -1.76
C HIS A 28 4.40 -8.49 -3.25
N ASP A 29 4.48 -9.62 -3.95
CA ASP A 29 4.15 -9.79 -5.37
C ASP A 29 2.72 -10.32 -5.60
N LYS A 30 1.98 -10.65 -4.52
CA LYS A 30 0.63 -11.20 -4.65
C LYS A 30 -0.39 -10.08 -4.72
N SER A 31 -1.45 -10.31 -5.48
CA SER A 31 -2.62 -9.46 -5.50
C SER A 31 -3.30 -9.46 -4.13
N LEU A 32 -3.32 -8.30 -3.47
CA LEU A 32 -4.06 -7.97 -2.26
C LEU A 32 -5.57 -8.01 -2.51
N THR A 33 -6.00 -7.51 -3.67
CA THR A 33 -7.43 -7.46 -4.04
C THR A 33 -7.96 -8.84 -4.43
N LYS A 34 -7.27 -9.55 -5.33
CA LYS A 34 -7.64 -10.94 -5.69
C LYS A 34 -7.38 -11.94 -4.57
N GLY A 35 -6.47 -11.63 -3.66
CA GLY A 35 -6.20 -12.45 -2.49
C GLY A 35 -7.22 -12.26 -1.37
N GLU A 36 -8.25 -11.43 -1.57
CA GLU A 36 -9.26 -11.06 -0.56
C GLU A 36 -8.62 -10.50 0.73
N ILE A 37 -7.43 -9.92 0.61
CA ILE A 37 -6.69 -9.33 1.72
C ILE A 37 -7.13 -7.89 1.93
N VAL A 38 -7.38 -7.16 0.84
CA VAL A 38 -7.80 -5.77 0.87
C VAL A 38 -9.08 -5.61 0.05
N ASP A 39 -10.15 -5.19 0.73
CA ASP A 39 -11.39 -4.74 0.12
C ASP A 39 -11.30 -3.30 -0.41
N SER A 40 -12.26 -2.91 -1.21
CA SER A 40 -12.41 -1.55 -1.78
C SER A 40 -12.35 -0.44 -0.72
N ILE A 41 -12.84 -0.71 0.51
CA ILE A 41 -12.77 0.21 1.65
C ILE A 41 -11.36 0.28 2.22
N GLY A 42 -10.69 -0.86 2.29
CA GLY A 42 -9.32 -0.96 2.77
C GLY A 42 -8.32 -0.19 1.93
N ILE A 43 -8.56 -0.11 0.62
CA ILE A 43 -7.78 0.73 -0.29
C ILE A 43 -7.84 2.20 0.12
N ILE A 44 -9.03 2.71 0.48
CA ILE A 44 -9.20 4.11 0.90
C ILE A 44 -8.43 4.38 2.19
N GLU A 45 -8.53 3.50 3.19
CA GLU A 45 -7.75 3.64 4.44
C GLU A 45 -6.24 3.58 4.20
N LEU A 46 -5.80 2.71 3.28
CA LEU A 46 -4.39 2.62 2.90
C LEU A 46 -3.90 3.93 2.27
N ILE A 47 -4.68 4.51 1.35
CA ILE A 47 -4.37 5.80 0.70
C ILE A 47 -4.28 6.91 1.74
N ASP A 48 -5.25 6.97 2.66
CA ASP A 48 -5.28 7.97 3.72
C ASP A 48 -4.06 7.83 4.66
N PHE A 49 -3.75 6.60 5.07
CA PHE A 49 -2.56 6.29 5.86
C PHE A 49 -1.28 6.75 5.16
N ILE A 50 -1.10 6.39 3.88
CA ILE A 50 0.09 6.78 3.10
C ILE A 50 0.16 8.31 2.95
N SER A 51 -0.96 8.93 2.61
CA SER A 51 -1.06 10.37 2.42
C SER A 51 -0.63 11.13 3.66
N SER A 52 -1.13 10.70 4.82
CA SER A 52 -0.79 11.26 6.13
C SER A 52 0.65 10.97 6.55
N GLU A 53 1.09 9.72 6.41
CA GLU A 53 2.41 9.22 6.84
C GLU A 53 3.57 9.81 6.02
N PHE A 54 3.38 10.00 4.71
CA PHE A 54 4.41 10.55 3.82
C PHE A 54 4.17 12.02 3.45
N ASN A 55 3.06 12.61 3.92
CA ASN A 55 2.65 13.98 3.60
C ASN A 55 2.61 14.22 2.07
N ILE A 56 1.98 13.28 1.36
CA ILE A 56 1.80 13.28 -0.09
C ILE A 56 0.32 13.15 -0.43
N THR A 57 -0.11 13.66 -1.58
CA THR A 57 -1.47 13.43 -2.08
C THR A 57 -1.41 12.43 -3.22
N ILE A 58 -2.13 11.32 -3.10
CA ILE A 58 -2.27 10.36 -4.19
C ILE A 58 -3.42 10.82 -5.09
N PRO A 59 -3.17 11.23 -6.35
CA PRO A 59 -4.23 11.62 -7.27
C PRO A 59 -5.09 10.42 -7.66
N ASP A 60 -6.36 10.68 -7.94
CA ASP A 60 -7.39 9.67 -8.26
C ASP A 60 -7.00 8.82 -9.47
N ASN A 61 -6.29 9.43 -10.43
CA ASN A 61 -5.81 8.76 -11.64
C ASN A 61 -4.77 7.66 -11.35
N LEU A 62 -4.12 7.70 -10.18
CA LEU A 62 -3.22 6.64 -9.73
C LEU A 62 -3.93 5.59 -8.86
N LEU A 63 -5.17 5.82 -8.44
CA LEU A 63 -6.01 4.90 -7.67
C LEU A 63 -6.62 3.83 -8.57
N THR A 64 -5.75 3.08 -9.22
CA THR A 64 -6.11 1.99 -10.12
C THR A 64 -5.81 0.66 -9.45
N PRO A 65 -6.59 -0.39 -9.74
CA PRO A 65 -6.30 -1.72 -9.22
C PRO A 65 -4.85 -2.09 -9.51
N GLU A 66 -4.31 -1.88 -10.71
CA GLU A 66 -2.90 -2.20 -11.03
C GLU A 66 -1.86 -1.55 -10.10
N ASN A 67 -2.09 -0.31 -9.67
CA ASN A 67 -1.20 0.41 -8.76
C ASN A 67 -1.39 0.03 -7.29
N LEU A 68 -2.54 -0.55 -6.94
CA LEU A 68 -2.95 -0.89 -5.58
C LEU A 68 -3.08 -2.40 -5.37
N ASP A 69 -2.85 -3.19 -6.43
CA ASP A 69 -3.08 -4.63 -6.43
C ASP A 69 -2.03 -5.32 -5.58
N SER A 70 -0.80 -4.82 -5.53
CA SER A 70 0.28 -5.44 -4.77
C SER A 70 1.07 -4.41 -3.99
N ILE A 71 1.72 -4.86 -2.90
CA ILE A 71 2.60 -4.02 -2.09
C ILE A 71 3.68 -3.39 -2.96
N GLU A 72 4.25 -4.15 -3.91
CA GLU A 72 5.28 -3.60 -4.78
C GLU A 72 4.78 -2.44 -5.65
N SER A 73 3.56 -2.55 -6.20
CA SER A 73 2.92 -1.47 -6.97
C SER A 73 2.68 -0.23 -6.11
N ILE A 74 2.18 -0.40 -4.89
CA ILE A 74 1.95 0.69 -3.94
C ILE A 74 3.27 1.40 -3.61
N VAL A 75 4.33 0.63 -3.31
CA VAL A 75 5.66 1.18 -3.02
C VAL A 75 6.21 1.96 -4.22
N LYS A 76 6.05 1.44 -5.44
CA LYS A 76 6.45 2.15 -6.67
C LYS A 76 5.67 3.44 -6.87
N LEU A 77 4.35 3.43 -6.62
CA LEU A 77 3.49 4.60 -6.70
C LEU A 77 3.92 5.70 -5.73
N ILE A 78 4.13 5.35 -4.45
CA ILE A 78 4.58 6.29 -3.42
C ILE A 78 5.93 6.89 -3.80
N LYS A 79 6.86 6.04 -4.23
CA LYS A 79 8.19 6.49 -4.66
C LYS A 79 8.12 7.43 -5.85
N LYS A 80 7.25 7.17 -6.82
CA LYS A 80 7.06 8.03 -8.00
C LYS A 80 6.58 9.43 -7.58
N ILE A 81 5.71 9.52 -6.57
CA ILE A 81 5.21 10.79 -6.05
C ILE A 81 6.30 11.52 -5.26
N LEU A 82 7.02 10.81 -4.38
CA LEU A 82 8.10 11.39 -3.57
C LEU A 82 9.30 11.85 -4.41
N ALA A 83 9.65 11.11 -5.46
CA ALA A 83 10.76 11.45 -6.35
C ALA A 83 10.43 12.59 -7.33
N GLY A 84 9.14 12.90 -7.54
CA GLY A 84 8.68 14.01 -8.36
C GLY A 84 8.45 15.31 -7.57
N LYS A 85 8.74 15.32 -6.27
CA LYS A 85 8.65 16.47 -5.37
C LYS A 85 10.02 17.12 -5.20
#